data_AF-A0A6A3G940-F1
#
_entry.id   AF-A0A6A3G940-F1
#
_cell.length_a   1.000
_cell.length_b   1.000
_cell.length_c   1.000
_cell.angle_alpha   90.00
_cell.angle_beta   90.00
_cell.angle_gamma   90.00
#
_symmetry.space_group_name_H-M   'P 1'
#
loop_
_entity.id
_entity.type
_entity.pdbx_description
1 polymer ?
#
loop_
_entity_poly.entity_id
_entity_poly.type
_entity_poly.pdbx_seq_one_letter_code
_entity_poly.pdbx_strand_id
1 'polypeptide(L)'
;RLVAKGYSQRHGIDYEETYSQVAYVNSVRAMLAKCGAEGMEIEQCDVDTAFLYEKLEEEIYMELPEDLRWLLELAEAGDENDVVCMLLQILYGHCGAPVVWRSTVALSSTEAEYMALSD
;
A
#
# COMPACT_ATOMS: atom_id res chain seq x y z
N ARG A 1 -4.26 15.44 7.15
CA ARG A 1 -3.74 14.11 6.71
C ARG A 1 -4.27 13.88 5.31
N LEU A 2 -3.40 13.60 4.33
CA LEU A 2 -3.82 13.25 2.98
C LEU A 2 -4.25 11.78 2.97
N VAL A 3 -5.46 11.50 2.51
CA VAL A 3 -6.05 10.16 2.45
C VAL A 3 -6.73 10.03 1.09
N ALA A 4 -6.46 8.94 0.38
CA ALA A 4 -7.12 8.70 -0.89
C ALA A 4 -8.62 8.46 -0.67
N LYS A 5 -9.45 9.03 -1.54
CA LYS A 5 -10.89 8.72 -1.60
C LYS A 5 -11.06 7.39 -2.34
N GLY A 6 -10.77 6.27 -1.67
CA GLY A 6 -10.85 4.95 -2.31
C GLY A 6 -12.21 4.65 -2.98
N TYR A 7 -13.30 5.26 -2.50
CA TYR A 7 -14.64 5.12 -3.08
C TYR A 7 -14.84 5.85 -4.41
N SER A 8 -13.96 6.79 -4.79
CA SER A 8 -14.05 7.51 -6.06
C SER A 8 -13.23 6.84 -7.17
N GLN A 9 -12.54 5.75 -6.87
CA GLN A 9 -11.72 4.99 -7.82
C GLN A 9 -12.60 4.04 -8.66
N ARG A 10 -12.29 3.90 -9.94
CA ARG A 10 -13.02 3.10 -10.92
C ARG A 10 -12.20 1.90 -11.35
N HIS A 11 -12.76 0.71 -11.18
CA HIS A 11 -12.16 -0.53 -11.68
C HIS A 11 -11.95 -0.47 -13.21
N GLY A 12 -10.79 -0.93 -13.69
CA GLY A 12 -10.38 -0.91 -15.09
C GLY A 12 -9.92 0.47 -15.61
N ILE A 13 -9.86 1.48 -14.73
CA ILE A 13 -9.28 2.80 -15.03
C ILE A 13 -8.23 3.15 -13.98
N ASP A 14 -8.64 3.14 -12.70
CA ASP A 14 -7.81 3.55 -11.57
C ASP A 14 -7.21 2.34 -10.82
N TYR A 15 -7.71 1.12 -11.07
CA TYR A 15 -7.16 -0.13 -10.54
C TYR A 15 -7.70 -1.37 -11.28
N GLU A 16 -6.88 -2.42 -11.36
CA GLU A 16 -7.28 -3.73 -11.89
C GLU A 16 -7.62 -4.73 -10.77
N GLU A 17 -6.89 -4.72 -9.65
CA GLU A 17 -7.14 -5.65 -8.53
C GLU A 17 -7.21 -4.91 -7.19
N THR A 18 -8.21 -5.26 -6.36
CA THR A 18 -8.37 -4.73 -4.99
C THR A 18 -8.17 -5.78 -3.91
N TYR A 19 -7.84 -7.02 -4.29
CA TYR A 19 -7.84 -8.14 -3.37
C TYR A 19 -6.57 -8.14 -2.50
N SER A 20 -6.67 -7.53 -1.33
CA SER A 20 -5.85 -7.94 -0.19
C SER A 20 -6.24 -9.37 0.20
N GLN A 21 -5.27 -10.25 0.43
CA GLN A 21 -5.58 -11.59 0.93
C GLN A 21 -6.07 -11.47 2.37
N VAL A 22 -7.36 -11.70 2.59
CA VAL A 22 -7.88 -11.86 3.95
C VAL A 22 -7.52 -13.27 4.42
N ALA A 23 -6.65 -13.35 5.42
CA ALA A 23 -6.29 -14.63 6.01
C ALA A 23 -7.54 -15.32 6.57
N TYR A 24 -7.79 -16.56 6.13
CA TYR A 24 -8.90 -17.34 6.65
C TYR A 24 -8.60 -17.75 8.10
N VAL A 25 -9.55 -17.48 9.01
CA VAL A 25 -9.34 -17.68 10.46
C VAL A 25 -8.97 -19.13 10.80
N ASN A 26 -9.50 -20.12 10.08
CA ASN A 26 -9.11 -21.51 10.33
C ASN A 26 -7.66 -21.81 9.92
N SER A 27 -7.15 -21.15 8.87
CA SER A 27 -5.74 -21.25 8.48
C SER A 27 -4.84 -20.65 9.54
N VAL A 28 -5.21 -19.48 10.08
CA VAL A 28 -4.50 -18.85 11.21
C VAL A 28 -4.48 -19.79 12.42
N ARG A 29 -5.62 -20.36 12.81
CA ARG A 29 -5.71 -21.32 13.93
C ARG A 29 -4.88 -22.57 13.70
N ALA A 30 -4.88 -23.12 12.48
CA ALA A 30 -4.09 -24.29 12.14
C ALA A 30 -2.58 -24.01 12.24
N MET A 31 -2.13 -22.84 11.77
CA MET A 31 -0.75 -22.39 11.90
C MET A 31 -0.35 -22.24 13.38
N LEU A 32 -1.16 -21.53 14.18
CA LEU A 32 -0.91 -21.37 15.62
C LEU A 32 -0.85 -22.72 16.36
N ALA A 33 -1.76 -23.64 16.04
CA ALA A 33 -1.78 -24.98 16.63
C ALA A 33 -0.52 -25.77 16.27
N LYS A 34 -0.04 -25.65 15.03
CA LYS A 34 1.21 -26.27 14.58
C LYS A 34 2.42 -25.70 15.32
N CYS A 35 2.56 -24.36 15.36
CA CYS A 35 3.64 -23.70 16.08
C CYS A 35 3.68 -24.13 17.56
N GLY A 36 2.51 -24.19 18.23
CA GLY A 36 2.40 -24.66 19.61
C GLY A 36 2.79 -26.13 19.78
N ALA A 37 2.44 -27.00 18.83
CA ALA A 37 2.81 -28.41 18.85
C ALA A 37 4.32 -28.64 18.63
N GLU A 38 4.95 -27.78 17.83
CA GLU A 38 6.39 -27.84 17.49
C GLU A 38 7.26 -27.03 18.47
N GLY A 39 6.65 -26.35 19.46
CA GLY A 39 7.37 -25.53 20.43
C GLY A 39 8.00 -24.27 19.84
N MET A 40 7.44 -23.75 18.74
CA MET A 40 7.92 -22.55 18.08
C MET A 40 7.42 -21.28 18.79
N GLU A 41 8.26 -20.25 18.79
CA GLU A 41 7.86 -18.90 19.22
C GLU A 41 7.17 -18.15 18.07
N ILE A 42 6.19 -17.32 18.40
CA ILE A 42 5.42 -16.54 17.45
C ILE A 42 5.56 -15.07 17.83
N GLU A 43 5.96 -14.25 16.86
CA GLU A 43 6.01 -12.80 16.98
C GLU A 43 4.99 -12.15 16.04
N GLN A 44 4.33 -11.11 16.53
CA GLN A 44 3.40 -10.31 15.74
C GLN A 44 4.07 -8.98 15.38
N CYS A 45 4.03 -8.63 14.10
CA CYS A 45 4.48 -7.33 13.60
C CYS A 45 3.27 -6.57 13.04
N ASP A 46 3.04 -5.36 13.56
CA ASP A 46 2.10 -4.40 12.99
C ASP A 46 2.91 -3.24 12.40
N VAL A 47 2.69 -2.94 11.11
CA VAL A 47 3.54 -2.01 10.35
C VAL A 47 2.76 -0.73 10.10
N ASP A 48 3.03 0.31 10.89
CA ASP A 48 2.36 1.62 10.80
C ASP A 48 2.49 2.29 9.42
N THR A 49 3.61 2.05 8.74
CA THR A 49 3.97 2.73 7.50
C THR A 49 3.99 1.81 6.28
N ALA A 50 3.28 0.68 6.34
CA ALA A 50 3.29 -0.37 5.32
C ALA A 50 3.11 0.19 3.89
N PHE A 51 2.23 1.18 3.75
CA PHE A 51 1.90 1.78 2.45
C PHE A 51 2.74 3.02 2.12
N LEU A 52 3.37 3.69 3.08
CA LEU A 52 3.95 5.01 2.84
C LEU A 52 5.30 4.98 2.13
N TYR A 53 5.97 3.83 2.04
CA TYR A 53 7.33 3.74 1.50
C TYR A 53 7.44 2.95 0.19
N GLU A 54 6.32 2.43 -0.31
CA GLU A 54 6.35 1.60 -1.50
C GLU A 54 6.44 2.45 -2.76
N LYS A 55 7.23 1.97 -3.72
CA LYS A 55 7.26 2.57 -5.05
C LYS A 55 5.97 2.23 -5.77
N LEU A 56 5.34 3.25 -6.33
CA LEU A 56 4.22 3.10 -7.24
C LEU A 56 4.76 2.53 -8.56
N GLU A 57 4.22 1.39 -9.01
CA GLU A 57 4.50 0.86 -10.35
C GLU A 57 3.80 1.69 -11.44
N GLU A 58 2.72 2.37 -11.08
CA GLU A 58 1.87 3.16 -11.96
C GLU A 58 1.92 4.66 -11.60
N GLU A 59 1.83 5.54 -12.60
CA GLU A 59 1.72 6.97 -12.36
C GLU A 59 0.31 7.34 -11.92
N ILE A 60 0.15 7.69 -10.64
CA ILE A 60 -1.13 8.12 -10.08
C ILE A 60 -1.16 9.64 -9.99
N TYR A 61 -2.18 10.24 -10.59
CA TYR A 61 -2.46 11.66 -10.48
C TYR A 61 -3.70 11.89 -9.62
N MET A 62 -3.71 12.98 -8.86
CA MET A 62 -4.84 13.36 -8.02
C MET A 62 -5.14 14.85 -8.16
N GLU A 63 -6.40 15.20 -7.94
CA GLU A 63 -6.82 16.60 -7.81
C GLU A 63 -6.05 17.28 -6.68
N LEU A 64 -5.73 18.55 -6.91
CA LEU A 64 -5.05 19.38 -5.94
C LEU A 64 -5.95 19.58 -4.69
N PRO A 65 -5.48 19.23 -3.48
CA PRO A 65 -6.24 19.47 -2.26
C PRO A 65 -6.60 20.95 -2.08
N GLU A 66 -7.77 21.24 -1.49
CA GLU A 66 -8.24 22.61 -1.26
C GLU A 66 -7.20 23.47 -0.52
N ASP A 67 -6.56 22.90 0.50
CA ASP A 67 -5.52 23.55 1.30
C ASP A 67 -4.22 23.86 0.51
N LEU A 68 -4.08 23.30 -0.70
CA LEU A 68 -2.93 23.47 -1.58
C LEU A 68 -3.27 24.26 -2.85
N ARG A 69 -4.50 24.77 -3.00
CA ARG A 69 -4.91 25.57 -4.17
C ARG A 69 -4.09 26.84 -4.37
N TRP A 70 -3.45 27.35 -3.32
CA TRP A 70 -2.50 28.46 -3.41
C TRP A 70 -1.31 28.14 -4.35
N LEU A 71 -1.01 26.86 -4.62
CA LEU A 71 -0.01 26.46 -5.62
C LEU A 71 -0.42 26.81 -7.06
N LEU A 72 -1.71 26.98 -7.35
CA LEU A 72 -2.19 27.38 -8.67
C LEU A 72 -1.67 28.77 -9.06
N GLU A 73 -1.54 29.67 -8.09
CA GLU A 73 -0.97 31.01 -8.29
C GLU A 73 0.52 30.94 -8.65
N LEU A 74 1.26 29.97 -8.09
CA LEU A 74 2.68 29.76 -8.41
C LEU A 74 2.89 29.06 -9.76
N ALA A 75 1.94 28.22 -10.17
CA ALA A 75 2.00 27.47 -11.40
C ALA A 75 1.59 28.29 -12.65
N GLU A 76 1.16 29.55 -12.46
CA GLU A 76 0.58 30.40 -13.52
C GLU A 76 -0.55 29.69 -14.28
N ALA A 77 -1.30 28.84 -13.58
CA ALA A 77 -2.35 28.03 -14.18
C ALA A 77 -3.55 28.92 -14.58
N GLY A 78 -4.07 28.72 -15.80
CA GLY A 78 -5.24 29.44 -16.30
C GLY A 78 -6.55 28.92 -15.72
N ASP A 79 -6.62 27.62 -15.44
CA ASP A 79 -7.77 26.92 -14.83
C ASP A 79 -7.29 26.03 -13.67
N GLU A 80 -8.13 25.84 -12.63
CA GLU A 80 -7.84 24.94 -11.50
C GLU A 80 -7.68 23.47 -11.94
N ASN A 81 -8.26 23.09 -13.08
CA ASN A 81 -8.17 21.74 -13.64
C ASN A 81 -6.88 21.50 -14.45
N ASP A 82 -6.10 22.55 -14.75
CA ASP A 82 -4.85 22.41 -15.52
C ASP A 82 -3.70 21.83 -14.68
N VAL A 83 -3.85 21.81 -13.36
CA VAL A 83 -2.81 21.36 -12.42
C VAL A 83 -3.32 20.18 -11.61
N VAL A 84 -2.56 19.10 -11.66
CA VAL A 84 -2.78 17.89 -10.87
C VAL A 84 -1.53 17.56 -10.05
N CYS A 85 -1.72 16.88 -8.92
CA CYS A 85 -0.61 16.36 -8.14
C CYS A 85 -0.26 14.95 -8.61
N MET A 86 1.01 14.72 -8.93
CA MET A 86 1.52 13.36 -9.10
C MET A 86 1.88 12.77 -7.74
N LEU A 87 1.41 11.56 -7.49
CA LEU A 87 1.67 10.86 -6.26
C LEU A 87 3.00 10.09 -6.36
N LEU A 88 3.92 10.35 -5.43
CA LEU A 88 5.23 9.69 -5.40
C LEU A 88 5.23 8.39 -4.59
N GLN A 89 4.31 8.27 -3.63
CA GLN A 89 4.17 7.15 -2.71
C GLN A 89 2.71 6.88 -2.46
N ILE A 90 2.31 5.61 -2.34
CA ILE A 90 0.91 5.25 -2.24
C ILE A 90 0.28 5.79 -0.93
N LEU A 91 -0.94 6.33 -1.04
CA LEU A 91 -1.65 6.91 0.10
C LEU A 91 -2.50 5.87 0.81
N TYR A 92 -2.66 6.08 2.12
CA TYR A 92 -3.67 5.35 2.89
C TYR A 92 -5.05 5.55 2.28
N GLY A 93 -5.85 4.48 2.21
CA GLY A 93 -7.18 4.49 1.61
C GLY A 93 -7.21 4.26 0.10
N HIS A 94 -6.05 4.12 -0.56
CA HIS A 94 -5.97 3.71 -1.96
C HIS A 94 -6.31 2.21 -2.08
N CYS A 95 -7.19 1.82 -3.01
CA CYS A 95 -7.69 0.46 -3.06
C CYS A 95 -6.63 -0.59 -3.45
N GLY A 96 -5.62 -0.18 -4.21
CA GLY A 96 -4.47 -1.02 -4.60
C GLY A 96 -3.34 -1.07 -3.57
N ALA A 97 -3.36 -0.25 -2.51
CA ALA A 97 -2.28 -0.23 -1.51
C ALA A 97 -1.99 -1.60 -0.87
N PRO A 98 -3.00 -2.42 -0.55
CA PRO A 98 -2.75 -3.76 -0.01
C PRO A 98 -2.07 -4.73 -0.98
N VAL A 99 -2.23 -4.53 -2.30
CA VAL A 99 -1.64 -5.39 -3.33
C VAL A 99 -0.15 -5.11 -3.45
N VAL A 100 0.23 -3.83 -3.49
CA VAL A 100 1.65 -3.40 -3.52
C VAL A 100 2.36 -3.91 -2.26
N TRP A 101 1.73 -3.74 -1.09
CA TRP A 101 2.27 -4.23 0.19
C TRP A 101 2.55 -5.72 0.22
N ARG A 102 1.62 -6.52 -0.32
CA ARG A 102 1.79 -7.97 -0.40
C ARG A 102 3.05 -8.35 -1.16
N SER A 103 3.31 -7.69 -2.29
CA SER A 103 4.48 -7.97 -3.14
C SER A 103 5.79 -7.61 -2.43
N THR A 104 5.82 -6.45 -1.77
CA THR A 104 7.01 -5.99 -1.02
C THR A 104 7.36 -6.92 0.13
N VAL A 105 6.37 -7.30 0.94
CA VAL A 105 6.59 -8.23 2.06
C VAL A 105 7.10 -9.57 1.55
N ALA A 106 6.47 -10.14 0.51
CA ALA A 106 6.91 -11.42 -0.05
C ALA A 106 8.37 -11.39 -0.53
N LEU A 107 8.77 -10.34 -1.24
CA LEU A 107 10.16 -10.18 -1.69
C LEU A 107 11.13 -10.06 -0.52
N SER A 108 10.82 -9.20 0.45
CA SER A 108 11.67 -8.98 1.62
C SER A 108 11.82 -10.23 2.50
N SER A 109 10.76 -11.05 2.62
CA SER A 109 10.80 -12.33 3.33
C SER A 109 11.69 -13.35 2.60
N THR A 110 11.58 -13.46 1.28
CA THR A 110 12.47 -14.35 0.49
C THR A 110 13.94 -13.91 0.58
N GLU A 111 14.21 -12.61 0.54
CA GLU A 111 15.57 -12.09 0.73
C GLU A 111 16.11 -12.40 2.14
N ALA A 112 15.30 -12.20 3.18
CA ALA A 112 15.68 -12.53 4.55
C ALA A 112 15.97 -14.03 4.74
N GLU A 113 15.14 -14.91 4.15
CA GLU A 113 15.38 -16.36 4.14
C GLU A 113 16.68 -16.73 3.41
N TYR A 114 16.95 -16.12 2.26
CA TYR A 114 18.18 -16.36 1.51
C TYR A 114 19.43 -15.94 2.30
N MET A 115 19.39 -14.76 2.92
CA MET A 115 20.49 -14.25 3.74
C MET A 115 20.74 -15.13 4.98
N ALA A 116 19.69 -15.61 5.63
CA ALA A 116 19.79 -16.52 6.78
C ALA A 116 20.33 -17.91 6.43
N LEU A 117 20.23 -18.33 5.16
CA LEU A 117 20.78 -19.61 4.68
C LEU A 117 22.22 -19.50 4.15
N SER A 118 22.70 -18.27 3.90
CA SER A 118 24.06 -18.00 3.42
C SER A 118 25.10 -17.77 4.53
N ASP A 119 24.65 -17.65 5.77
CA ASP A 119 25.46 -17.56 7.00
C ASP A 119 25.60 -18.92 7.71
#